data_AF-A0A432X1V6-F1
#
_entry.id   AF-A0A432X1V6-F1
#
_cell.length_a   1.000
_cell.length_b   1.000
_cell.length_c   1.000
_cell.angle_alpha   90.00
_cell.angle_beta   90.00
_cell.angle_gamma   90.00
#
_symmetry.space_group_name_H-M   'P 1'
#
loop_
_entity.id
_entity.type
_entity.pdbx_description
1 polymer ?
#
loop_
_entity_poly.entity_id
_entity_poly.type
_entity_poly.pdbx_seq_one_letter_code
_entity_poly.pdbx_strand_id
1 'polypeptide(L)'
;MQLHNGLALDALLENKNIRLGMKGIQRGIERESLRITPEGRLAVTMHPEESLGATLTHPAITTDYAEALLEFITPVSRSVQDTMAQLRDLHRYTYHAIGDEHLWPMSMPCYVNDLSDIRIAQYGDSHAGTMKRVYRQGLTYRYGAMMQTIAGVHYNFSISDSLWHALAEEDGDRDSIEFRSNRYLGLIRNFKRLAWVLPYMFGASPVLCKSFTRHTTVDIGLEDMGGGLAGFPYATSLRMSDLGYTNPEQARLPITYNLLEEYVDALRRAVFTPSERFQAIGVLEGDEWKQLSPNILQIENEFYSPIRPKQIPQNGETPAQALERGGIEYIEVRVLDVNPFSNVGIDEHQMRFIDLFLLYCLFTHSEPLSFEEQVDTERLVDEVVAQGRKPGLLLTDACGIASVEERLTDLFAELEDIAVVLDENEPEALYQQSLNVWRPAISDPEQTLSGQVVAMHRKAQAEGVSPGMQLARQYRTELMNSELEFYSAEQFAQWTQESLASKAHMEAATTGSFGDFLAEYFAQAQHKKNAPEGR
;
A
#
# COMPACT_ATOMS: atom_id res chain seq x y z
N MET A 1 -8.54 16.47 23.18
CA MET A 1 -8.22 15.03 23.12
C MET A 1 -7.06 14.80 24.10
N GLN A 2 -7.09 13.77 24.96
CA GLN A 2 -5.97 13.49 25.89
C GLN A 2 -4.94 12.60 25.20
N LEU A 3 -3.63 12.80 25.42
CA LEU A 3 -2.54 11.95 24.91
C LEU A 3 -2.22 10.77 25.84
N HIS A 4 -1.27 9.91 25.45
CA HIS A 4 -0.99 8.62 26.11
C HIS A 4 -0.68 8.70 27.62
N ASN A 5 -0.38 9.91 28.14
CA ASN A 5 -0.30 10.23 29.59
C ASN A 5 -1.15 11.46 30.00
N GLY A 6 -2.12 11.88 29.19
CA GLY A 6 -2.94 13.06 29.46
C GLY A 6 -2.29 14.42 29.17
N LEU A 7 -1.09 14.45 28.57
CA LEU A 7 -0.46 15.68 28.04
C LEU A 7 -1.15 16.14 26.75
N ALA A 8 -0.99 17.41 26.35
CA ALA A 8 -1.42 17.92 25.04
C ALA A 8 -0.29 17.76 24.00
N LEU A 9 -0.59 17.78 22.70
CA LEU A 9 0.41 17.67 21.63
C LEU A 9 1.53 18.71 21.80
N ASP A 10 1.16 19.94 22.15
CA ASP A 10 2.07 21.03 22.48
C ASP A 10 3.13 20.65 23.51
N ALA A 11 2.76 19.92 24.56
CA ALA A 11 3.69 19.55 25.62
C ALA A 11 4.72 18.51 25.15
N LEU A 12 4.34 17.55 24.29
CA LEU A 12 5.31 16.63 23.68
C LEU A 12 6.26 17.38 22.74
N LEU A 13 5.71 18.33 21.98
CA LEU A 13 6.49 19.13 21.04
C LEU A 13 7.43 20.13 21.74
N GLU A 14 7.27 20.42 23.02
CA GLU A 14 8.23 21.19 23.83
C GLU A 14 9.47 20.37 24.23
N ASN A 15 9.38 19.03 24.24
CA ASN A 15 10.51 18.18 24.60
C ASN A 15 11.58 18.18 23.50
N LYS A 16 12.76 18.73 23.82
CA LYS A 16 13.89 18.88 22.90
C LYS A 16 14.34 17.56 22.25
N ASN A 17 14.35 16.44 22.99
CA ASN A 17 14.79 15.15 22.46
C ASN A 17 13.77 14.59 21.47
N ILE A 18 12.47 14.78 21.74
CA ILE A 18 11.38 14.42 20.81
C ILE A 18 11.51 15.24 19.52
N ARG A 19 11.64 16.58 19.62
CA ARG A 19 11.83 17.48 18.45
C ARG A 19 12.99 17.04 17.55
N LEU A 20 14.14 16.72 18.16
CA LEU A 20 15.32 16.25 17.43
C LEU A 20 15.09 14.87 16.80
N GLY A 21 14.46 13.95 17.52
CA GLY A 21 14.17 12.60 17.04
C GLY A 21 13.20 12.55 15.86
N MET A 22 12.26 13.50 15.78
CA MET A 22 11.28 13.64 14.69
C MET A 22 11.94 13.87 13.33
N LYS A 23 13.13 14.49 13.26
CA LYS A 23 13.86 14.65 11.99
C LYS A 23 14.42 13.35 11.43
N GLY A 24 14.38 12.26 12.20
CA GLY A 24 14.92 10.95 11.84
C GLY A 24 13.91 9.98 11.22
N ILE A 25 12.76 10.46 10.71
CA ILE A 25 11.76 9.61 10.02
C ILE A 25 12.41 8.84 8.87
N GLN A 26 12.03 7.59 8.74
CA GLN A 26 12.45 6.67 7.70
C GLN A 26 11.26 6.25 6.85
N ARG A 27 11.48 6.15 5.53
CA ARG A 27 10.45 5.88 4.54
C ARG A 27 10.91 4.88 3.50
N GLY A 28 9.97 4.11 2.96
CA GLY A 28 10.13 3.36 1.73
C GLY A 28 8.83 3.41 0.92
N ILE A 29 8.92 3.33 -0.40
CA ILE A 29 7.76 3.33 -1.30
C ILE A 29 7.72 2.03 -2.07
N GLU A 30 6.55 1.42 -2.13
CA GLU A 30 6.21 0.40 -3.12
C GLU A 30 5.20 1.03 -4.10
N ARG A 31 5.48 0.99 -5.40
CA ARG A 31 4.59 1.54 -6.43
C ARG A 31 4.32 0.53 -7.52
N GLU A 32 3.04 0.23 -7.71
CA GLU A 32 2.58 -0.71 -8.73
C GLU A 32 2.22 0.00 -10.05
N SER A 33 2.43 -0.69 -11.17
CA SER A 33 2.04 -0.18 -12.49
C SER A 33 1.90 -1.28 -13.54
N LEU A 34 0.78 -1.25 -14.26
CA LEU A 34 0.60 -2.12 -15.42
C LEU A 34 1.47 -1.64 -16.60
N ARG A 35 2.20 -2.57 -17.20
CA ARG A 35 2.75 -2.41 -18.54
C ARG A 35 1.61 -2.46 -19.56
N ILE A 36 1.61 -1.50 -20.47
CA ILE A 36 0.58 -1.35 -21.50
C ILE A 36 1.20 -1.11 -22.87
N THR A 37 0.48 -1.50 -23.93
CA THR A 37 0.87 -1.23 -25.32
C THR A 37 0.69 0.26 -25.67
N PRO A 38 1.28 0.76 -26.77
CA PRO A 38 1.06 2.13 -27.27
C PRO A 38 -0.42 2.50 -27.53
N GLU A 39 -1.28 1.49 -27.68
CA GLU A 39 -2.74 1.60 -27.85
C GLU A 39 -3.52 1.60 -26.52
N GLY A 40 -2.84 1.43 -25.38
CA GLY A 40 -3.46 1.44 -24.05
C GLY A 40 -4.14 0.14 -23.64
N ARG A 41 -3.69 -0.98 -24.22
CA ARG A 41 -4.10 -2.34 -23.82
C ARG A 41 -3.08 -2.91 -22.84
N LEU A 42 -3.50 -3.84 -21.99
CA LEU A 42 -2.59 -4.60 -21.14
C LEU A 42 -1.51 -5.30 -21.99
N ALA A 43 -0.24 -5.16 -21.60
CA ALA A 43 0.85 -5.85 -22.26
C ALA A 43 0.80 -7.36 -21.94
N VAL A 44 1.05 -8.20 -22.94
CA VAL A 44 1.07 -9.67 -22.79
C VAL A 44 2.47 -10.26 -22.95
N THR A 45 3.48 -9.41 -23.10
CA THR A 45 4.90 -9.79 -23.09
C THR A 45 5.31 -10.19 -21.68
N MET A 46 6.33 -11.05 -21.58
CA MET A 46 6.93 -11.41 -20.28
C MET A 46 7.79 -10.27 -19.75
N HIS A 47 8.05 -10.28 -18.44
CA HIS A 47 9.04 -9.42 -17.81
C HIS A 47 10.40 -9.59 -18.51
N PRO A 48 11.08 -8.50 -18.92
CA PRO A 48 12.33 -8.58 -19.66
C PRO A 48 13.51 -8.92 -18.74
N GLU A 49 13.62 -10.18 -18.31
CA GLU A 49 14.61 -10.65 -17.34
C GLU A 49 16.06 -10.34 -17.75
N GLU A 50 16.38 -10.34 -19.04
CA GLU A 50 17.73 -10.05 -19.52
C GLU A 50 18.19 -8.61 -19.20
N SER A 51 17.24 -7.68 -19.12
CA SER A 51 17.51 -6.25 -18.89
C SER A 51 17.19 -5.82 -17.45
N LEU A 52 16.15 -6.40 -16.84
CA LEU A 52 15.65 -6.02 -15.51
C LEU A 52 15.99 -7.04 -14.42
N GLY A 53 16.51 -8.22 -14.76
CA GLY A 53 16.82 -9.26 -13.80
C GLY A 53 15.64 -10.13 -13.43
N ALA A 54 15.83 -10.96 -12.40
CA ALA A 54 14.82 -11.91 -11.96
C ALA A 54 13.86 -11.29 -10.94
N THR A 55 12.56 -11.19 -11.26
CA THR A 55 11.51 -10.65 -10.37
C THR A 55 11.49 -11.30 -8.98
N LEU A 56 11.82 -12.59 -8.88
CA LEU A 56 11.84 -13.32 -7.60
C LEU A 56 12.88 -12.77 -6.61
N THR A 57 14.00 -12.22 -7.10
CA THR A 57 15.19 -11.92 -6.27
C THR A 57 15.79 -10.54 -6.51
N HIS A 58 15.28 -9.77 -7.48
CA HIS A 58 15.73 -8.41 -7.70
C HIS A 58 15.33 -7.52 -6.51
N PRO A 59 16.23 -6.70 -5.98
CA PRO A 59 16.00 -5.98 -4.72
C PRO A 59 15.03 -4.79 -4.79
N ALA A 60 14.49 -4.47 -5.97
CA ALA A 60 13.85 -3.16 -6.22
C ALA A 60 12.82 -3.13 -7.36
N ILE A 61 12.90 -4.05 -8.32
CA ILE A 61 11.95 -4.15 -9.44
C ILE A 61 11.43 -5.58 -9.45
N THR A 62 10.15 -5.76 -9.19
CA THR A 62 9.50 -7.06 -9.22
C THR A 62 8.14 -6.96 -9.92
N THR A 63 7.34 -8.01 -9.82
CA THR A 63 5.96 -8.03 -10.27
C THR A 63 5.07 -8.42 -9.10
N ASP A 64 3.91 -7.78 -8.99
CA ASP A 64 2.87 -8.23 -8.08
C ASP A 64 2.02 -9.33 -8.74
N TYR A 65 0.69 -9.21 -8.80
CA TYR A 65 -0.17 -10.33 -9.16
C TYR A 65 0.03 -10.82 -10.61
N ALA A 66 0.09 -9.87 -11.56
CA ALA A 66 0.21 -10.16 -12.97
C ALA A 66 1.63 -9.95 -13.49
N GLU A 67 2.01 -10.67 -14.53
CA GLU A 67 3.30 -10.53 -15.23
C GLU A 67 3.52 -9.12 -15.80
N ALA A 68 2.43 -8.44 -16.14
CA ALA A 68 2.44 -7.07 -16.60
C ALA A 68 2.36 -6.04 -15.46
N LEU A 69 2.05 -6.45 -14.22
CA LEU A 69 1.94 -5.56 -13.07
C LEU A 69 3.30 -5.43 -12.38
N LEU A 70 4.10 -4.47 -12.82
CA LEU A 70 5.37 -4.14 -12.18
C LEU A 70 5.14 -3.54 -10.80
N GLU A 71 6.10 -3.78 -9.91
CA GLU A 71 6.16 -3.19 -8.59
C GLU A 71 7.59 -2.65 -8.35
N PHE A 72 7.68 -1.36 -8.05
CA PHE A 72 8.93 -0.65 -7.76
C PHE A 72 9.06 -0.43 -6.28
N ILE A 73 10.15 -0.90 -5.68
CA ILE A 73 10.38 -0.88 -4.24
C ILE A 73 11.64 -0.08 -3.94
N THR A 74 11.50 1.06 -3.26
CA THR A 74 12.66 1.83 -2.81
C THR A 74 13.25 1.24 -1.54
N PRO A 75 14.57 1.31 -1.32
CA PRO A 75 15.14 1.05 -0.01
C PRO A 75 14.65 2.08 1.02
N VAL A 76 14.88 1.79 2.31
CA VAL A 76 14.58 2.73 3.38
C VAL A 76 15.49 3.96 3.29
N SER A 77 14.91 5.16 3.42
CA SER A 77 15.61 6.44 3.37
C SER A 77 15.06 7.43 4.39
N ARG A 78 15.90 8.36 4.84
CA ARG A 78 15.49 9.50 5.70
C ARG A 78 15.16 10.76 4.89
N SER A 79 15.58 10.81 3.63
CA SER A 79 15.39 11.94 2.72
C SER A 79 14.24 11.63 1.77
N VAL A 80 13.22 12.49 1.74
CA VAL A 80 12.11 12.39 0.78
C VAL A 80 12.63 12.56 -0.65
N GLN A 81 13.58 13.47 -0.86
CA GLN A 81 14.20 13.71 -2.16
C GLN A 81 14.94 12.46 -2.66
N ASP A 82 15.67 11.78 -1.78
CA ASP A 82 16.40 10.56 -2.14
C ASP A 82 15.40 9.45 -2.51
N THR A 83 14.33 9.26 -1.73
CA THR A 83 13.27 8.29 -2.06
C THR A 83 12.63 8.58 -3.41
N MET A 84 12.34 9.85 -3.71
CA MET A 84 11.78 10.25 -5.00
C MET A 84 12.76 10.03 -6.16
N ALA A 85 14.03 10.38 -5.98
CA ALA A 85 15.07 10.16 -6.98
C ALA A 85 15.29 8.66 -7.25
N GLN A 86 15.31 7.84 -6.19
CA GLN A 86 15.35 6.37 -6.29
C GLN A 86 14.16 5.85 -7.10
N LEU A 87 12.94 6.26 -6.74
CA LEU A 87 11.74 5.80 -7.43
C LEU A 87 11.73 6.22 -8.91
N ARG A 88 12.13 7.46 -9.23
CA ARG A 88 12.28 7.95 -10.62
C ARG A 88 13.29 7.12 -11.40
N ASP A 89 14.44 6.81 -10.80
CA ASP A 89 15.47 6.00 -11.44
C ASP A 89 15.01 4.57 -11.75
N LEU A 90 14.23 3.94 -10.84
CA LEU A 90 13.62 2.63 -11.12
C LEU A 90 12.70 2.68 -12.36
N HIS A 91 11.91 3.76 -12.50
CA HIS A 91 11.05 3.97 -13.65
C HIS A 91 11.84 4.25 -14.94
N ARG A 92 12.86 5.12 -14.87
CA ARG A 92 13.74 5.43 -16.01
C ARG A 92 14.39 4.17 -16.54
N TYR A 93 15.03 3.40 -15.67
CA TYR A 93 15.70 2.17 -16.04
C TYR A 93 14.74 1.17 -16.68
N THR A 94 13.52 1.06 -16.13
CA THR A 94 12.48 0.20 -16.68
C THR A 94 12.01 0.63 -18.07
N TYR A 95 11.79 1.93 -18.30
CA TYR A 95 11.39 2.42 -19.61
C TYR A 95 12.41 2.10 -20.71
N HIS A 96 13.71 2.07 -20.38
CA HIS A 96 14.75 1.63 -21.31
C HIS A 96 14.72 0.12 -21.62
N ALA A 97 14.07 -0.70 -20.78
CA ALA A 97 14.03 -2.16 -20.90
C ALA A 97 12.73 -2.70 -21.54
N ILE A 98 11.63 -1.95 -21.50
CA ILE A 98 10.29 -2.44 -21.94
C ILE A 98 9.93 -2.05 -23.38
N GLY A 99 10.89 -1.53 -24.16
CA GLY A 99 10.70 -1.18 -25.57
C GLY A 99 9.67 -0.05 -25.78
N ASP A 100 8.64 -0.33 -26.59
CA ASP A 100 7.57 0.64 -26.90
C ASP A 100 6.41 0.62 -25.89
N GLU A 101 6.47 -0.25 -24.88
CA GLU A 101 5.47 -0.29 -23.82
C GLU A 101 5.51 0.97 -22.95
N HIS A 102 4.40 1.21 -22.26
CA HIS A 102 4.25 2.32 -21.32
C HIS A 102 3.86 1.80 -19.93
N LEU A 103 4.07 2.61 -18.90
CA LEU A 103 3.58 2.34 -17.56
C LEU A 103 2.25 3.07 -17.35
N TRP A 104 1.23 2.34 -16.91
CA TRP A 104 -0.10 2.91 -16.66
C TRP A 104 -0.07 3.85 -15.43
N PRO A 105 -0.54 5.11 -15.54
CA PRO A 105 -0.37 6.12 -14.50
C PRO A 105 -1.54 6.22 -13.51
N MET A 106 -2.47 5.26 -13.47
CA MET A 106 -3.65 5.30 -12.60
C MET A 106 -3.86 4.00 -11.83
N SER A 107 -4.55 4.06 -10.69
CA SER A 107 -4.90 2.88 -9.88
C SER A 107 -5.83 1.92 -10.62
N MET A 108 -6.95 2.44 -11.13
CA MET A 108 -7.90 1.59 -11.86
C MET A 108 -7.27 1.19 -13.20
N PRO A 109 -7.36 -0.09 -13.57
CA PRO A 109 -6.62 -0.62 -14.70
C PRO A 109 -7.06 0.01 -16.03
N CYS A 110 -6.16 -0.07 -17.01
CA CYS A 110 -6.44 0.29 -18.40
C CYS A 110 -7.52 -0.62 -19.00
N TYR A 111 -7.79 -0.45 -20.30
CA TYR A 111 -8.67 -1.37 -21.00
C TYR A 111 -8.06 -2.78 -21.02
N VAL A 112 -8.83 -3.75 -20.51
CA VAL A 112 -8.52 -5.19 -20.58
C VAL A 112 -9.47 -5.81 -21.59
N ASN A 113 -8.95 -6.50 -22.60
CA ASN A 113 -9.80 -7.07 -23.66
C ASN A 113 -10.48 -8.35 -23.14
N ASP A 114 -9.66 -9.31 -22.70
CA ASP A 114 -10.07 -10.62 -22.21
C ASP A 114 -9.36 -10.90 -20.88
N LEU A 115 -10.03 -11.62 -19.96
CA LEU A 115 -9.44 -12.01 -18.68
C LEU A 115 -8.19 -12.88 -18.87
N SER A 116 -8.09 -13.63 -19.97
CA SER A 116 -6.91 -14.43 -20.34
C SER A 116 -5.68 -13.60 -20.72
N ASP A 117 -5.84 -12.31 -21.04
CA ASP A 117 -4.71 -11.40 -21.21
C ASP A 117 -4.00 -11.12 -19.87
N ILE A 118 -4.69 -11.30 -18.73
CA ILE A 118 -4.12 -11.16 -17.39
C ILE A 118 -3.34 -12.43 -17.03
N ARG A 119 -2.06 -12.44 -17.40
CA ARG A 119 -1.15 -13.55 -17.07
C ARG A 119 -0.62 -13.38 -15.65
N ILE A 120 -0.71 -14.44 -14.84
CA ILE A 120 -0.09 -14.48 -13.51
C ILE A 120 1.42 -14.29 -13.62
N ALA A 121 2.00 -13.55 -12.68
CA ALA A 121 3.44 -13.34 -12.60
C ALA A 121 4.23 -14.65 -12.50
N GLN A 122 5.34 -14.71 -13.24
CA GLN A 122 6.24 -15.86 -13.29
C GLN A 122 7.51 -15.58 -12.46
N TYR A 123 7.95 -16.60 -11.71
CA TYR A 123 9.06 -16.48 -10.75
C TYR A 123 10.11 -17.61 -10.88
N GLY A 124 10.10 -18.33 -12.01
CA GLY A 124 10.95 -19.51 -12.20
C GLY A 124 10.46 -20.77 -11.51
N ASP A 125 11.29 -21.81 -11.55
CA ASP A 125 10.90 -23.19 -11.21
C ASP A 125 11.30 -23.63 -9.79
N SER A 126 11.90 -22.72 -9.00
CA SER A 126 12.16 -23.00 -7.59
C SER A 126 10.86 -23.22 -6.80
N HIS A 127 10.91 -23.94 -5.68
CA HIS A 127 9.72 -24.12 -4.83
C HIS A 127 9.16 -22.78 -4.33
N ALA A 128 10.03 -21.81 -4.03
CA ALA A 128 9.62 -20.46 -3.64
C ALA A 128 8.92 -19.71 -4.79
N GLY A 129 9.46 -19.82 -6.02
CA GLY A 129 8.84 -19.25 -7.22
C GLY A 129 7.49 -19.89 -7.53
N THR A 130 7.41 -21.22 -7.44
CA THR A 130 6.17 -21.99 -7.60
C THR A 130 5.14 -21.61 -6.55
N MET A 131 5.53 -21.45 -5.27
CA MET A 131 4.64 -21.00 -4.21
C MET A 131 4.04 -19.62 -4.49
N LYS A 132 4.86 -18.64 -4.92
CA LYS A 132 4.38 -17.30 -5.29
C LYS A 132 3.41 -17.32 -6.47
N ARG A 133 3.62 -18.20 -7.44
CA ARG A 133 2.73 -18.41 -8.60
C ARG A 133 1.41 -19.08 -8.19
N VAL A 134 1.46 -20.16 -7.42
CA VAL A 134 0.27 -20.88 -6.93
C VAL A 134 -0.57 -20.00 -6.00
N TYR A 135 0.06 -19.16 -5.18
CA TYR A 135 -0.64 -18.16 -4.36
C TYR A 135 -1.53 -17.24 -5.22
N ARG A 136 -0.97 -16.68 -6.29
CA ARG A 136 -1.69 -15.79 -7.24
C ARG A 136 -2.74 -16.56 -8.04
N GLN A 137 -2.48 -17.80 -8.40
CA GLN A 137 -3.50 -18.70 -8.96
C GLN A 137 -4.69 -18.82 -8.00
N GLY A 138 -4.43 -19.00 -6.71
CA GLY A 138 -5.47 -19.03 -5.67
C GLY A 138 -6.26 -17.72 -5.59
N LEU A 139 -5.59 -16.56 -5.65
CA LEU A 139 -6.27 -15.26 -5.70
C LEU A 139 -7.22 -15.15 -6.90
N THR A 140 -6.82 -15.71 -8.05
CA THR A 140 -7.65 -15.76 -9.26
C THR A 140 -8.92 -16.58 -9.03
N TYR A 141 -8.80 -17.78 -8.47
CA TYR A 141 -9.96 -18.63 -8.20
C TYR A 141 -10.86 -18.07 -7.09
N ARG A 142 -10.30 -17.37 -6.10
CA ARG A 142 -11.04 -16.83 -4.96
C ARG A 142 -11.75 -15.52 -5.30
N TYR A 143 -11.08 -14.64 -6.04
CA TYR A 143 -11.46 -13.22 -6.20
C TYR A 143 -11.59 -12.75 -7.65
N GLY A 144 -11.05 -13.51 -8.61
CA GLY A 144 -11.00 -13.13 -10.01
C GLY A 144 -9.77 -12.27 -10.36
N ALA A 145 -9.28 -12.43 -11.59
CA ALA A 145 -8.04 -11.77 -12.04
C ALA A 145 -8.16 -10.25 -12.19
N MET A 146 -9.34 -9.75 -12.59
CA MET A 146 -9.52 -8.32 -12.89
C MET A 146 -9.24 -7.42 -11.68
N MET A 147 -9.75 -7.79 -10.50
CA MET A 147 -9.56 -7.05 -9.25
C MET A 147 -8.08 -6.91 -8.89
N GLN A 148 -7.29 -7.95 -9.16
CA GLN A 148 -5.87 -8.02 -8.83
C GLN A 148 -4.98 -7.19 -9.78
N THR A 149 -5.57 -6.53 -10.78
CA THR A 149 -4.84 -5.59 -11.68
C THR A 149 -4.96 -4.14 -11.22
N ILE A 150 -5.70 -3.87 -10.13
CA ILE A 150 -5.75 -2.54 -9.52
C ILE A 150 -4.41 -2.27 -8.85
N ALA A 151 -3.74 -1.21 -9.30
CA ALA A 151 -2.46 -0.76 -8.77
C ALA A 151 -2.65 0.22 -7.59
N GLY A 152 -1.70 0.25 -6.67
CA GLY A 152 -1.62 1.26 -5.61
C GLY A 152 -0.21 1.75 -5.32
N VAL A 153 -0.11 2.53 -4.26
CA VAL A 153 1.15 2.92 -3.62
C VAL A 153 1.11 2.47 -2.17
N HIS A 154 2.17 1.80 -1.70
CA HIS A 154 2.37 1.55 -0.29
C HIS A 154 3.43 2.51 0.27
N TYR A 155 3.11 3.12 1.40
CA TYR A 155 4.00 4.01 2.12
C TYR A 155 4.48 3.32 3.40
N ASN A 156 5.75 2.94 3.40
CA ASN A 156 6.41 2.32 4.54
C ASN A 156 7.00 3.41 5.42
N PHE A 157 6.70 3.40 6.72
CA PHE A 157 7.08 4.44 7.68
C PHE A 157 7.64 3.84 8.97
N SER A 158 8.76 4.38 9.43
CA SER A 158 9.27 4.16 10.78
C SER A 158 9.94 5.41 11.34
N ILE A 159 10.13 5.44 12.65
CA ILE A 159 10.82 6.53 13.35
C ILE A 159 12.18 6.09 13.89
N SER A 160 13.07 7.07 14.12
CA SER A 160 14.42 6.82 14.60
C SER A 160 14.48 6.23 16.02
N ASP A 161 15.52 5.45 16.31
CA ASP A 161 15.82 4.97 17.66
C ASP A 161 15.90 6.11 18.69
N SER A 162 16.41 7.28 18.29
CA SER A 162 16.44 8.46 19.16
C SER A 162 15.05 8.95 19.55
N LEU A 163 14.07 8.87 18.64
CA LEU A 163 12.69 9.25 18.97
C LEU A 163 12.04 8.19 19.86
N TRP A 164 12.29 6.89 19.62
CA TRP A 164 11.81 5.83 20.52
C TRP A 164 12.31 6.00 21.95
N HIS A 165 13.60 6.26 22.10
CA HIS A 165 14.20 6.51 23.41
C HIS A 165 13.58 7.72 24.10
N ALA A 166 13.42 8.84 23.39
CA ALA A 166 12.83 10.05 23.94
C ALA A 166 11.36 9.85 24.37
N LEU A 167 10.56 9.13 23.59
CA LEU A 167 9.17 8.81 23.92
C LEU A 167 9.10 7.92 25.17
N ALA A 168 9.92 6.86 25.24
CA ALA A 168 9.95 5.98 26.41
C ALA A 168 10.34 6.74 27.70
N GLU A 169 11.34 7.63 27.63
CA GLU A 169 11.73 8.48 28.76
C GLU A 169 10.60 9.41 29.21
N GLU A 170 9.90 10.06 28.27
CA GLU A 170 8.76 10.92 28.55
C GLU A 170 7.60 10.15 29.20
N ASP A 171 7.42 8.89 28.82
CA ASP A 171 6.42 7.99 29.39
C ASP A 171 6.83 7.36 30.72
N GLY A 172 8.06 7.57 31.18
CA GLY A 172 8.61 6.88 32.34
C GLY A 172 8.72 5.36 32.14
N ASP A 173 8.83 4.90 30.90
CA ASP A 173 8.96 3.50 30.50
C ASP A 173 10.34 3.21 29.89
N ARG A 174 10.60 1.95 29.52
CA ARG A 174 11.81 1.53 28.83
C ARG A 174 11.54 1.32 27.35
N ASP A 175 12.44 1.86 26.52
CA ASP A 175 12.47 1.57 25.09
C ASP A 175 12.71 0.07 24.85
N SER A 176 11.62 -0.65 24.65
CA SER A 176 11.56 -2.11 24.54
C SER A 176 10.72 -2.52 23.34
N ILE A 177 10.87 -3.76 22.89
CA ILE A 177 10.08 -4.32 21.79
C ILE A 177 8.57 -4.18 22.08
N GLU A 178 8.16 -4.41 23.32
CA GLU A 178 6.78 -4.28 23.77
C GLU A 178 6.31 -2.82 23.72
N PHE A 179 7.10 -1.88 24.25
CA PHE A 179 6.80 -0.45 24.20
C PHE A 179 6.62 0.06 22.76
N ARG A 180 7.60 -0.21 21.88
CA ARG A 180 7.55 0.19 20.47
C ARG A 180 6.33 -0.42 19.77
N SER A 181 6.07 -1.71 19.98
CA SER A 181 4.92 -2.40 19.39
C SER A 181 3.59 -1.81 19.88
N ASN A 182 3.47 -1.53 21.17
CA ASN A 182 2.25 -0.92 21.74
C ASN A 182 2.00 0.49 21.19
N ARG A 183 3.05 1.30 21.02
CA ARG A 183 2.98 2.64 20.41
C ARG A 183 2.60 2.56 18.92
N TYR A 184 3.18 1.65 18.16
CA TYR A 184 2.79 1.42 16.76
C TYR A 184 1.36 0.88 16.61
N LEU A 185 0.89 0.02 17.51
CA LEU A 185 -0.50 -0.41 17.54
C LEU A 185 -1.44 0.75 17.88
N GLY A 186 -1.04 1.65 18.78
CA GLY A 186 -1.74 2.92 19.03
C GLY A 186 -1.84 3.79 17.78
N LEU A 187 -0.73 3.95 17.05
CA LEU A 187 -0.70 4.62 15.75
C LEU A 187 -1.71 3.99 14.79
N ILE A 188 -1.71 2.66 14.63
CA ILE A 188 -2.63 1.95 13.73
C ILE A 188 -4.09 2.21 14.10
N ARG A 189 -4.44 2.18 15.39
CA ARG A 189 -5.82 2.44 15.84
C ARG A 189 -6.24 3.89 15.56
N ASN A 190 -5.37 4.87 15.79
CA ASN A 190 -5.60 6.27 15.42
C ASN A 190 -5.71 6.45 13.90
N PHE A 191 -4.85 5.79 13.13
CA PHE A 191 -4.92 5.76 11.68
C PHE A 191 -6.27 5.21 11.23
N LYS A 192 -6.76 4.09 11.79
CA LYS A 192 -8.07 3.52 11.39
C LYS A 192 -9.21 4.51 11.63
N ARG A 193 -9.23 5.23 12.76
CA ARG A 193 -10.22 6.28 13.04
C ARG A 193 -10.22 7.42 12.01
N LEU A 194 -9.07 7.68 11.40
CA LEU A 194 -8.84 8.76 10.44
C LEU A 194 -8.55 8.26 9.02
N ALA A 195 -8.75 6.97 8.75
CA ALA A 195 -8.29 6.35 7.51
C ALA A 195 -8.97 6.94 6.28
N TRP A 196 -10.14 7.56 6.46
CA TRP A 196 -10.90 8.27 5.43
C TRP A 196 -10.21 9.54 4.91
N VAL A 197 -9.28 10.12 5.68
CA VAL A 197 -8.55 11.35 5.29
C VAL A 197 -7.71 11.12 4.04
N LEU A 198 -7.01 9.99 3.94
CA LEU A 198 -6.13 9.72 2.80
C LEU A 198 -6.91 9.47 1.49
N PRO A 199 -7.99 8.67 1.44
CA PRO A 199 -8.89 8.61 0.30
C PRO A 199 -9.51 9.97 -0.05
N TYR A 200 -9.89 10.80 0.93
CA TYR A 200 -10.40 12.14 0.64
C TYR A 200 -9.37 13.01 -0.08
N MET A 201 -8.17 13.14 0.50
CA MET A 201 -7.12 14.02 -0.02
C MET A 201 -6.49 13.46 -1.31
N PHE A 202 -6.17 12.17 -1.30
CA PHE A 202 -5.30 11.51 -2.27
C PHE A 202 -5.94 10.35 -3.03
N GLY A 203 -7.24 10.10 -2.83
CA GLY A 203 -7.99 9.24 -3.73
C GLY A 203 -7.95 9.81 -5.15
N ALA A 204 -7.60 8.99 -6.12
CA ALA A 204 -7.43 9.36 -7.52
C ALA A 204 -8.12 8.37 -8.48
N SER A 205 -9.06 7.59 -7.96
CA SER A 205 -9.87 6.63 -8.71
C SER A 205 -11.38 6.88 -8.62
N PRO A 206 -11.90 8.09 -8.89
CA PRO A 206 -13.34 8.38 -8.81
C PRO A 206 -14.17 7.71 -9.91
N VAL A 207 -13.51 7.25 -10.97
CA VAL A 207 -14.11 6.60 -12.14
C VAL A 207 -13.26 5.41 -12.59
N LEU A 208 -13.88 4.50 -13.32
CA LEU A 208 -13.22 3.32 -13.90
C LEU A 208 -13.73 3.03 -15.31
N CYS A 209 -12.99 2.23 -16.07
CA CYS A 209 -13.45 1.76 -17.38
C CYS A 209 -14.59 0.74 -17.23
N LYS A 210 -15.65 0.85 -18.03
CA LYS A 210 -16.75 -0.12 -18.06
C LYS A 210 -16.32 -1.54 -18.46
N SER A 211 -15.10 -1.76 -18.97
CA SER A 211 -14.57 -3.12 -19.13
C SER A 211 -14.38 -3.82 -17.79
N PHE A 212 -14.05 -3.08 -16.73
CA PHE A 212 -13.88 -3.61 -15.38
C PHE A 212 -15.18 -4.22 -14.85
N THR A 213 -16.30 -3.50 -14.99
CA THR A 213 -17.62 -3.94 -14.48
C THR A 213 -18.23 -5.10 -15.26
N ARG A 214 -17.77 -5.40 -16.49
CA ARG A 214 -18.22 -6.59 -17.22
C ARG A 214 -17.81 -7.89 -16.55
N HIS A 215 -16.77 -7.84 -15.72
CA HIS A 215 -16.20 -8.99 -15.05
C HIS A 215 -16.51 -9.01 -13.55
N THR A 216 -17.25 -8.02 -13.03
CA THR A 216 -17.73 -8.02 -11.65
C THR A 216 -19.12 -8.65 -11.58
N THR A 217 -19.36 -9.47 -10.57
CA THR A 217 -20.69 -10.05 -10.30
C THR A 217 -21.54 -9.16 -9.37
N VAL A 218 -20.94 -8.11 -8.80
CA VAL A 218 -21.58 -7.18 -7.88
C VAL A 218 -22.07 -5.95 -8.64
N ASP A 219 -23.37 -5.66 -8.54
CA ASP A 219 -23.93 -4.37 -8.94
C ASP A 219 -23.82 -3.41 -7.76
N ILE A 220 -22.83 -2.52 -7.83
CA ILE A 220 -22.58 -1.50 -6.82
C ILE A 220 -23.24 -0.15 -7.15
N GLY A 221 -24.09 -0.09 -8.18
CA GLY A 221 -24.85 1.12 -8.52
C GLY A 221 -24.03 2.25 -9.15
N LEU A 222 -22.94 1.94 -9.86
CA LEU A 222 -22.16 2.96 -10.58
C LEU A 222 -23.00 3.69 -11.63
N GLU A 223 -22.81 4.99 -11.73
CA GLU A 223 -23.40 5.83 -12.74
C GLU A 223 -22.58 5.82 -14.04
N ASP A 224 -23.24 6.03 -15.18
CA ASP A 224 -22.58 6.26 -16.45
C ASP A 224 -21.94 7.65 -16.47
N MET A 225 -20.62 7.71 -16.48
CA MET A 225 -19.87 8.98 -16.49
C MET A 225 -19.56 9.44 -17.92
N GLY A 226 -20.04 8.72 -18.94
CA GLY A 226 -19.75 8.96 -20.35
C GLY A 226 -18.37 8.47 -20.79
N GLY A 227 -18.11 8.45 -22.09
CA GLY A 227 -16.79 8.07 -22.64
C GLY A 227 -16.37 6.62 -22.34
N GLY A 228 -17.30 5.74 -21.99
CA GLY A 228 -17.00 4.36 -21.58
C GLY A 228 -16.59 4.22 -20.11
N LEU A 229 -16.77 5.26 -19.29
CA LEU A 229 -16.45 5.28 -17.87
C LEU A 229 -17.69 5.07 -17.00
N ALA A 230 -17.49 4.54 -15.80
CA ALA A 230 -18.49 4.42 -14.75
C ALA A 230 -17.90 4.87 -13.41
N GLY A 231 -18.71 5.42 -12.51
CA GLY A 231 -18.23 5.99 -11.25
C GLY A 231 -19.36 6.57 -10.39
N PHE A 232 -19.00 7.33 -9.35
CA PHE A 232 -19.95 8.20 -8.64
C PHE A 232 -19.54 9.67 -8.79
N PRO A 233 -20.49 10.61 -8.86
CA PRO A 233 -20.19 12.03 -9.06
C PRO A 233 -19.24 12.64 -8.01
N TYR A 234 -19.31 12.13 -6.78
CA TYR A 234 -18.55 12.63 -5.62
C TYR A 234 -17.56 11.61 -5.06
N ALA A 235 -17.33 10.49 -5.77
CA ALA A 235 -16.36 9.49 -5.34
C ALA A 235 -14.95 10.08 -5.26
N THR A 236 -14.14 9.47 -4.40
CA THR A 236 -12.73 9.78 -4.23
C THR A 236 -11.85 8.64 -4.72
N SER A 237 -12.03 7.43 -4.17
CA SER A 237 -11.16 6.28 -4.41
C SER A 237 -11.91 4.96 -4.58
N LEU A 238 -12.45 4.66 -5.77
CA LEU A 238 -13.14 3.37 -6.03
C LEU A 238 -12.24 2.14 -5.82
N ARG A 239 -10.91 2.28 -5.91
CA ARG A 239 -9.94 1.23 -5.49
C ARG A 239 -10.21 0.72 -4.08
N MET A 240 -10.66 1.61 -3.19
CA MET A 240 -10.92 1.32 -1.78
C MET A 240 -12.38 0.92 -1.50
N SER A 241 -13.23 0.83 -2.52
CA SER A 241 -14.63 0.40 -2.38
C SER A 241 -14.79 -1.12 -2.49
N ASP A 242 -16.02 -1.61 -2.38
CA ASP A 242 -16.40 -3.01 -2.63
C ASP A 242 -16.14 -3.53 -4.05
N LEU A 243 -15.80 -2.66 -5.00
CA LEU A 243 -15.24 -3.07 -6.30
C LEU A 243 -13.78 -3.51 -6.22
N GLY A 244 -13.08 -3.00 -5.22
CA GLY A 244 -11.70 -3.33 -4.91
C GLY A 244 -11.63 -4.58 -4.07
N TYR A 245 -10.77 -4.58 -3.07
CA TYR A 245 -10.29 -5.78 -2.40
C TYR A 245 -11.19 -6.34 -1.26
N THR A 246 -12.45 -5.92 -1.13
CA THR A 246 -13.32 -6.36 -0.02
C THR A 246 -13.91 -7.76 -0.27
N ASN A 247 -13.49 -8.75 0.52
CA ASN A 247 -14.01 -10.12 0.49
C ASN A 247 -14.84 -10.43 1.75
N PRO A 248 -16.10 -10.93 1.61
CA PRO A 248 -16.93 -11.36 2.73
C PRO A 248 -16.30 -12.35 3.71
N GLU A 249 -15.41 -13.25 3.25
CA GLU A 249 -14.71 -14.20 4.13
C GLU A 249 -13.72 -13.49 5.08
N GLN A 250 -13.11 -12.39 4.61
CA GLN A 250 -12.15 -11.61 5.40
C GLN A 250 -12.84 -10.58 6.30
N ALA A 251 -13.96 -9.99 5.84
CA ALA A 251 -14.73 -9.01 6.61
C ALA A 251 -15.24 -9.54 7.96
N ARG A 252 -15.28 -10.87 8.15
CA ARG A 252 -15.70 -11.53 9.39
C ARG A 252 -14.54 -11.91 10.30
N LEU A 253 -13.30 -11.66 9.92
CA LEU A 253 -12.14 -11.97 10.74
C LEU A 253 -12.05 -10.95 11.89
N PRO A 254 -12.20 -11.36 13.16
CA PRO A 254 -12.11 -10.44 14.30
C PRO A 254 -10.64 -10.15 14.63
N ILE A 255 -9.90 -9.58 13.68
CA ILE A 255 -8.51 -9.14 13.86
C ILE A 255 -8.54 -7.72 14.40
N THR A 256 -7.92 -7.50 15.56
CA THR A 256 -7.83 -6.20 16.22
C THR A 256 -6.37 -5.78 16.38
N TYR A 257 -6.16 -4.50 16.69
CA TYR A 257 -4.84 -3.88 16.81
C TYR A 257 -4.59 -3.39 18.25
N ASN A 258 -5.07 -4.14 19.24
CA ASN A 258 -4.94 -3.78 20.65
C ASN A 258 -3.64 -4.34 21.27
N LEU A 259 -3.36 -5.62 21.01
CA LEU A 259 -2.15 -6.31 21.45
C LEU A 259 -1.52 -7.08 20.29
N LEU A 260 -0.19 -7.09 20.23
CA LEU A 260 0.54 -7.73 19.13
C LEU A 260 0.31 -9.24 19.09
N GLU A 261 0.31 -9.89 20.25
CA GLU A 261 0.05 -11.34 20.34
C GLU A 261 -1.35 -11.70 19.83
N GLU A 262 -2.37 -10.92 20.21
CA GLU A 262 -3.75 -11.13 19.74
C GLU A 262 -3.86 -10.96 18.23
N TYR A 263 -3.20 -9.94 17.67
CA TYR A 263 -3.14 -9.69 16.23
C TYR A 263 -2.52 -10.87 15.48
N VAL A 264 -1.33 -11.31 15.93
CA VAL A 264 -0.62 -12.43 15.30
C VAL A 264 -1.41 -13.73 15.42
N ASP A 265 -1.98 -14.02 16.59
CA ASP A 265 -2.77 -15.23 16.78
C ASP A 265 -4.04 -15.22 15.92
N ALA A 266 -4.67 -14.05 15.72
CA ALA A 266 -5.82 -13.92 14.84
C ALA A 266 -5.46 -14.15 13.36
N LEU A 267 -4.35 -13.58 12.87
CA LEU A 267 -3.84 -13.84 11.52
C LEU A 267 -3.52 -15.32 11.32
N ARG A 268 -2.78 -15.93 12.26
CA ARG A 268 -2.45 -17.35 12.21
C ARG A 268 -3.70 -18.21 12.17
N ARG A 269 -4.70 -17.94 13.03
CA ARG A 269 -5.98 -18.64 12.98
C ARG A 269 -6.63 -18.55 11.60
N ALA A 270 -6.62 -17.39 10.95
CA ALA A 270 -7.19 -17.23 9.62
C ALA A 270 -6.45 -18.03 8.53
N VAL A 271 -5.12 -18.16 8.63
CA VAL A 271 -4.31 -19.00 7.73
C VAL A 271 -4.56 -20.50 7.91
N PHE A 272 -4.98 -20.94 9.11
CA PHE A 272 -5.19 -22.37 9.42
C PHE A 272 -6.67 -22.79 9.58
N THR A 273 -7.62 -21.88 9.34
CA THR A 273 -9.06 -22.17 9.43
C THR A 273 -9.64 -22.41 8.04
N PRO A 274 -10.20 -23.59 7.73
CA PRO A 274 -10.83 -23.86 6.43
C PRO A 274 -12.02 -22.94 6.13
N SER A 275 -12.17 -22.52 4.87
CA SER A 275 -13.38 -21.84 4.38
C SER A 275 -14.20 -22.81 3.54
N GLU A 276 -15.50 -22.93 3.81
CA GLU A 276 -16.40 -23.80 3.02
C GLU A 276 -16.38 -23.41 1.52
N ARG A 277 -16.35 -22.10 1.23
CA ARG A 277 -16.30 -21.57 -0.13
C ARG A 277 -15.00 -21.97 -0.84
N PHE A 278 -13.85 -21.86 -0.16
CA PHE A 278 -12.56 -22.15 -0.77
C PHE A 278 -12.23 -23.65 -0.80
N GLN A 279 -12.80 -24.44 0.10
CA GLN A 279 -12.77 -25.90 0.01
C GLN A 279 -13.42 -26.42 -1.28
N ALA A 280 -14.53 -25.81 -1.72
CA ALA A 280 -15.23 -26.21 -2.95
C ALA A 280 -14.39 -26.05 -4.23
N ILE A 281 -13.35 -25.21 -4.21
CA ILE A 281 -12.43 -25.01 -5.35
C ILE A 281 -11.47 -26.22 -5.50
N GLY A 282 -11.10 -26.86 -4.38
CA GLY A 282 -10.01 -27.82 -4.30
C GLY A 282 -8.63 -27.17 -4.27
N VAL A 283 -7.62 -27.89 -3.78
CA VAL A 283 -6.22 -27.41 -3.71
C VAL A 283 -5.43 -27.81 -4.96
N LEU A 284 -5.64 -29.05 -5.42
CA LEU A 284 -4.95 -29.69 -6.52
C LEU A 284 -5.97 -30.45 -7.37
N GLU A 285 -5.95 -30.27 -8.70
CA GLU A 285 -6.74 -31.05 -9.66
C GLU A 285 -5.81 -31.72 -10.67
N GLY A 286 -5.70 -33.05 -10.61
CA GLY A 286 -4.65 -33.75 -11.35
C GLY A 286 -3.26 -33.30 -10.88
N ASP A 287 -2.48 -32.71 -11.78
CA ASP A 287 -1.16 -32.14 -11.50
C ASP A 287 -1.19 -30.59 -11.38
N GLU A 288 -2.37 -29.96 -11.48
CA GLU A 288 -2.53 -28.50 -11.46
C GLU A 288 -2.91 -27.97 -10.08
N TRP A 289 -2.00 -27.20 -9.48
CA TRP A 289 -2.23 -26.50 -8.22
C TRP A 289 -3.14 -25.29 -8.42
N LYS A 290 -4.26 -25.25 -7.70
CA LYS A 290 -5.25 -24.16 -7.78
C LYS A 290 -5.05 -23.09 -6.71
N GLN A 291 -4.60 -23.47 -5.52
CA GLN A 291 -4.37 -22.59 -4.38
C GLN A 291 -3.41 -23.27 -3.40
N LEU A 292 -2.81 -22.51 -2.48
CA LEU A 292 -1.89 -23.08 -1.48
C LEU A 292 -2.63 -23.87 -0.39
N SER A 293 -3.81 -23.42 0.00
CA SER A 293 -4.65 -24.06 1.03
C SER A 293 -6.13 -23.71 0.77
N PRO A 294 -7.09 -24.45 1.33
CA PRO A 294 -8.51 -24.11 1.27
C PRO A 294 -8.96 -23.24 2.47
N ASN A 295 -8.01 -22.60 3.16
CA ASN A 295 -8.27 -21.83 4.38
C ASN A 295 -8.71 -20.41 4.07
N ILE A 296 -9.29 -19.70 5.05
CA ILE A 296 -9.78 -18.32 4.89
C ILE A 296 -8.70 -17.45 4.24
N LEU A 297 -7.45 -17.56 4.69
CA LEU A 297 -6.28 -17.00 4.02
C LEU A 297 -5.36 -18.13 3.55
N GLN A 298 -4.77 -18.01 2.36
CA GLN A 298 -3.71 -18.92 1.94
C GLN A 298 -2.43 -18.72 2.75
N ILE A 299 -2.06 -17.45 2.95
CA ILE A 299 -0.92 -16.95 3.73
C ILE A 299 -1.27 -15.56 4.28
N GLU A 300 -0.49 -15.06 5.24
CA GLU A 300 -0.74 -13.79 5.93
C GLU A 300 -0.86 -12.59 4.97
N ASN A 301 -0.10 -12.60 3.86
CA ASN A 301 -0.12 -11.53 2.85
C ASN A 301 -1.50 -11.33 2.19
N GLU A 302 -2.37 -12.34 2.20
CA GLU A 302 -3.73 -12.26 1.66
C GLU A 302 -4.68 -11.40 2.49
N PHE A 303 -4.34 -11.12 3.76
CA PHE A 303 -5.18 -10.33 4.66
C PHE A 303 -5.23 -8.86 4.23
N TYR A 304 -6.28 -8.45 3.53
CA TYR A 304 -6.43 -7.07 3.08
C TYR A 304 -6.68 -6.13 4.26
N SER A 305 -5.84 -5.11 4.40
CA SER A 305 -5.98 -4.07 5.42
C SER A 305 -5.45 -2.74 4.88
N PRO A 306 -6.07 -1.61 5.23
CA PRO A 306 -5.60 -0.27 4.87
C PRO A 306 -4.22 0.07 5.44
N ILE A 307 -3.82 -0.60 6.53
CA ILE A 307 -2.56 -0.39 7.23
C ILE A 307 -2.09 -1.70 7.85
N ARG A 308 -0.79 -2.00 7.82
CA ARG A 308 -0.23 -3.24 8.38
C ARG A 308 0.99 -2.96 9.27
N PRO A 309 1.08 -3.63 10.44
CA PRO A 309 2.33 -3.72 11.18
C PRO A 309 3.29 -4.66 10.45
N LYS A 310 4.57 -4.30 10.40
CA LYS A 310 5.57 -5.08 9.66
C LYS A 310 6.85 -5.27 10.47
N GLN A 311 7.50 -6.38 10.18
CA GLN A 311 8.83 -6.74 10.65
C GLN A 311 9.56 -7.40 9.48
N ILE A 312 10.86 -7.18 9.37
CA ILE A 312 11.68 -7.77 8.32
C ILE A 312 11.85 -9.27 8.63
N PRO A 313 11.32 -10.18 7.80
CA PRO A 313 11.46 -11.61 8.04
C PRO A 313 12.92 -12.06 7.87
N GLN A 314 13.38 -12.96 8.72
CA GLN A 314 14.60 -13.73 8.48
C GLN A 314 14.31 -14.91 7.56
N ASN A 315 15.35 -15.52 6.98
CA ASN A 315 15.19 -16.64 6.04
C ASN A 315 14.27 -17.75 6.59
N GLY A 316 13.19 -18.02 5.87
CA GLY A 316 12.18 -19.03 6.21
C GLY A 316 11.11 -18.59 7.22
N GLU A 317 11.18 -17.38 7.77
CA GLU A 317 10.12 -16.86 8.64
C GLU A 317 8.89 -16.42 7.85
N THR A 318 7.70 -16.71 8.37
CA THR A 318 6.48 -16.03 7.92
C THR A 318 6.40 -14.60 8.51
N PRO A 319 5.59 -13.70 7.93
CA PRO A 319 5.37 -12.37 8.50
C PRO A 319 4.90 -12.40 9.97
N ALA A 320 4.04 -13.36 10.32
CA ALA A 320 3.57 -13.54 11.69
C ALA A 320 4.71 -13.91 12.65
N GLN A 321 5.59 -14.84 12.25
CA GLN A 321 6.74 -15.25 13.05
C GLN A 321 7.77 -14.12 13.22
N ALA A 322 7.96 -13.31 12.18
CA ALA A 322 8.83 -12.14 12.25
C ALA A 322 8.31 -11.15 13.33
N LEU A 323 7.00 -10.85 13.32
CA LEU A 323 6.35 -9.99 14.32
C LEU A 323 6.47 -10.56 15.75
N GLU A 324 6.29 -11.87 15.94
CA GLU A 324 6.47 -12.50 17.26
C GLU A 324 7.90 -12.37 17.79
N ARG A 325 8.89 -12.55 16.91
CA ARG A 325 10.30 -12.49 17.28
C ARG A 325 10.73 -11.06 17.60
N GLY A 326 10.39 -10.11 16.74
CA GLY A 326 11.00 -8.78 16.72
C GLY A 326 10.07 -7.63 17.14
N GLY A 327 8.79 -7.90 17.35
CA GLY A 327 7.79 -6.84 17.42
C GLY A 327 7.62 -6.10 16.11
N ILE A 328 6.96 -4.94 16.16
CA ILE A 328 6.71 -4.08 15.01
C ILE A 328 7.92 -3.19 14.76
N GLU A 329 8.50 -3.28 13.57
CA GLU A 329 9.64 -2.45 13.13
C GLU A 329 9.16 -1.18 12.41
N TYR A 330 8.20 -1.36 11.49
CA TYR A 330 7.65 -0.29 10.66
C TYR A 330 6.18 -0.54 10.34
N ILE A 331 5.54 0.49 9.81
CA ILE A 331 4.14 0.50 9.39
C ILE A 331 4.06 0.63 7.88
N GLU A 332 3.20 -0.17 7.26
CA GLU A 332 2.90 -0.11 5.83
C GLU A 332 1.48 0.45 5.63
N VAL A 333 1.37 1.67 5.08
CA VAL A 333 0.10 2.29 4.69
C VAL A 333 -0.23 1.88 3.25
N ARG A 334 -1.44 1.34 3.03
CA ARG A 334 -1.83 0.68 1.76
C ARG A 334 -3.03 1.32 1.06
N VAL A 335 -3.56 2.41 1.61
CA VAL A 335 -4.78 3.08 1.11
C VAL A 335 -4.54 4.02 -0.06
N LEU A 336 -3.30 4.32 -0.41
CA LEU A 336 -2.98 5.34 -1.39
C LEU A 336 -3.26 4.84 -2.81
N ASP A 337 -4.02 5.65 -3.55
CA ASP A 337 -4.10 5.55 -4.98
C ASP A 337 -2.80 6.02 -5.64
N VAL A 338 -2.56 5.53 -6.86
CA VAL A 338 -1.54 6.10 -7.74
C VAL A 338 -1.93 7.53 -8.08
N ASN A 339 -1.08 8.51 -7.74
CA ASN A 339 -1.25 9.90 -8.15
C ASN A 339 -0.98 10.04 -9.66
N PRO A 340 -2.02 10.32 -10.47
CA PRO A 340 -1.87 10.39 -11.92
C PRO A 340 -1.16 11.66 -12.38
N PHE A 341 -0.93 12.64 -11.51
CA PHE A 341 -0.22 13.89 -11.79
C PHE A 341 1.26 13.83 -11.40
N SER A 342 1.74 12.65 -10.97
CA SER A 342 3.16 12.35 -10.80
C SER A 342 3.59 11.28 -11.80
N ASN A 343 4.76 11.48 -12.42
CA ASN A 343 5.33 10.51 -13.36
C ASN A 343 5.79 9.19 -12.71
N VAL A 344 5.79 9.13 -11.37
CA VAL A 344 6.09 7.94 -10.58
C VAL A 344 4.97 7.55 -9.61
N GLY A 345 3.80 8.18 -9.71
CA GLY A 345 2.61 7.77 -8.95
C GLY A 345 2.49 8.30 -7.51
N ILE A 346 3.44 9.09 -7.03
CA ILE A 346 3.38 9.83 -5.75
C ILE A 346 4.27 11.08 -5.85
N ASP A 347 4.02 12.12 -5.04
CA ASP A 347 4.87 13.31 -4.97
C ASP A 347 5.37 13.64 -3.55
N GLU A 348 6.32 14.57 -3.48
CA GLU A 348 6.99 14.99 -2.24
C GLU A 348 6.04 15.65 -1.23
N HIS A 349 4.97 16.30 -1.69
CA HIS A 349 3.99 16.93 -0.82
C HIS A 349 3.06 15.89 -0.20
N GLN A 350 2.67 14.85 -0.95
CA GLN A 350 1.94 13.71 -0.41
C GLN A 350 2.75 13.01 0.68
N MET A 351 4.03 12.71 0.41
CA MET A 351 4.91 12.03 1.37
C MET A 351 5.02 12.82 2.68
N ARG A 352 5.23 14.14 2.61
CA ARG A 352 5.32 14.98 3.80
C ARG A 352 4.01 15.10 4.56
N PHE A 353 2.87 15.16 3.86
CA PHE A 353 1.57 15.09 4.53
C PHE A 353 1.41 13.76 5.29
N ILE A 354 1.78 12.64 4.66
CA ILE A 354 1.67 11.32 5.28
C ILE A 354 2.58 11.21 6.50
N ASP A 355 3.79 11.77 6.47
CA ASP A 355 4.66 11.84 7.66
C ASP A 355 4.00 12.60 8.82
N LEU A 356 3.46 13.78 8.55
CA LEU A 356 2.75 14.59 9.57
C LEU A 356 1.57 13.81 10.13
N PHE A 357 0.78 13.18 9.26
CA PHE A 357 -0.38 12.39 9.64
C PHE A 357 0.00 11.18 10.51
N LEU A 358 1.06 10.45 10.15
CA LEU A 358 1.52 9.28 10.90
C LEU A 358 2.18 9.66 12.23
N LEU A 359 2.91 10.78 12.29
CA LEU A 359 3.41 11.33 13.55
C LEU A 359 2.27 11.78 14.46
N TYR A 360 1.26 12.44 13.91
CA TYR A 360 0.05 12.80 14.66
C TYR A 360 -0.63 11.55 15.23
N CYS A 361 -0.81 10.49 14.43
CA CYS A 361 -1.35 9.21 14.90
C CYS A 361 -0.46 8.55 15.98
N LEU A 362 0.86 8.68 15.88
CA LEU A 362 1.81 8.13 16.86
C LEU A 362 1.76 8.86 18.20
N PHE A 363 1.69 10.20 18.17
CA PHE A 363 1.70 11.02 19.39
C PHE A 363 0.36 11.05 20.07
N THR A 364 -0.73 10.98 19.31
CA THR A 364 -2.10 10.94 19.79
C THR A 364 -2.35 9.73 20.70
N HIS A 365 -3.01 9.92 21.85
CA HIS A 365 -3.49 8.77 22.63
C HIS A 365 -4.40 7.92 21.79
N SER A 366 -4.17 6.62 21.82
CA SER A 366 -5.14 5.69 21.31
C SER A 366 -5.72 4.83 22.41
N GLU A 367 -7.00 5.06 22.71
CA GLU A 367 -7.84 4.05 23.35
C GLU A 367 -7.84 2.75 22.52
N PRO A 368 -8.04 1.58 23.16
CA PRO A 368 -8.35 0.34 22.45
C PRO A 368 -9.49 0.57 21.46
N LEU A 369 -9.48 -0.21 20.37
CA LEU A 369 -10.50 -0.13 19.33
C LEU A 369 -11.11 -1.52 19.20
N SER A 370 -12.37 -1.66 19.60
CA SER A 370 -13.12 -2.92 19.49
C SER A 370 -13.30 -3.30 18.02
N PHE A 371 -13.74 -4.53 17.77
CA PHE A 371 -14.05 -4.94 16.39
C PHE A 371 -15.24 -4.16 15.83
N GLU A 372 -16.27 -3.93 16.64
CA GLU A 372 -17.44 -3.13 16.27
C GLU A 372 -17.07 -1.67 15.97
N GLU A 373 -16.21 -1.07 16.79
CA GLU A 373 -15.71 0.28 16.53
C GLU A 373 -14.85 0.34 15.26
N GLN A 374 -14.08 -0.72 14.96
CA GLN A 374 -13.35 -0.82 13.69
C GLN A 374 -14.30 -0.83 12.48
N VAL A 375 -15.39 -1.59 12.56
CA VAL A 375 -16.42 -1.60 11.51
C VAL A 375 -17.00 -0.21 11.31
N ASP A 376 -17.23 0.56 12.39
CA ASP A 376 -17.67 1.95 12.28
C ASP A 376 -16.63 2.85 11.59
N THR A 377 -15.33 2.66 11.86
CA THR A 377 -14.27 3.40 11.14
C THR A 377 -14.20 3.04 9.66
N GLU A 378 -14.44 1.78 9.31
CA GLU A 378 -14.47 1.31 7.92
C GLU A 378 -15.67 1.88 7.17
N ARG A 379 -16.84 1.98 7.82
CA ARG A 379 -18.01 2.66 7.27
C ARG A 379 -17.72 4.12 6.90
N LEU A 380 -16.93 4.85 7.71
CA LEU A 380 -16.53 6.23 7.38
C LEU A 380 -15.65 6.28 6.13
N VAL A 381 -14.74 5.31 5.98
CA VAL A 381 -13.93 5.16 4.77
C VAL A 381 -14.84 4.94 3.56
N ASP A 382 -15.78 4.00 3.65
CA ASP A 382 -16.71 3.70 2.54
C ASP A 382 -17.56 4.92 2.15
N GLU A 383 -18.03 5.68 3.13
CA GLU A 383 -18.80 6.91 2.92
C GLU A 383 -17.97 7.97 2.17
N VAL A 384 -16.72 8.18 2.58
CA VAL A 384 -15.81 9.13 1.93
C VAL A 384 -15.33 8.63 0.56
N VAL A 385 -15.15 7.32 0.40
CA VAL A 385 -14.82 6.69 -0.88
C VAL A 385 -15.93 6.94 -1.90
N ALA A 386 -17.20 6.74 -1.52
CA ALA A 386 -18.34 6.86 -2.42
C ALA A 386 -18.77 8.31 -2.68
N GLN A 387 -18.71 9.18 -1.66
CA GLN A 387 -19.27 10.53 -1.75
C GLN A 387 -18.45 11.62 -1.04
N GLY A 388 -17.16 11.40 -0.76
CA GLY A 388 -16.31 12.32 0.00
C GLY A 388 -16.25 13.75 -0.53
N ARG A 389 -16.37 13.96 -1.85
CA ARG A 389 -16.39 15.32 -2.45
C ARG A 389 -17.75 16.02 -2.38
N LYS A 390 -18.77 15.39 -1.83
CA LYS A 390 -20.13 15.97 -1.76
C LYS A 390 -20.10 17.20 -0.84
N PRO A 391 -20.50 18.39 -1.32
CA PRO A 391 -20.51 19.59 -0.49
C PRO A 391 -21.36 19.43 0.77
N GLY A 392 -20.80 19.78 1.93
CA GLY A 392 -21.47 19.66 3.22
C GLY A 392 -21.68 18.22 3.70
N LEU A 393 -20.89 17.24 3.22
CA LEU A 393 -20.93 15.87 3.74
C LEU A 393 -20.67 15.87 5.26
N LEU A 394 -21.59 15.27 6.01
CA LEU A 394 -21.51 15.10 7.45
C LEU A 394 -21.07 13.67 7.77
N LEU A 395 -20.00 13.53 8.58
CA LEU A 395 -19.54 12.25 9.08
C LEU A 395 -19.99 12.08 10.53
N THR A 396 -20.56 10.90 10.81
CA THR A 396 -21.04 10.51 12.14
C THR A 396 -20.16 9.41 12.70
N ASP A 397 -19.55 9.63 13.86
CA ASP A 397 -18.75 8.65 14.58
C ASP A 397 -18.98 8.75 16.09
N ALA A 398 -18.15 8.07 16.89
CA ALA A 398 -18.25 8.10 18.35
C ALA A 398 -18.05 9.51 18.95
N CYS A 399 -17.43 10.44 18.21
CA CYS A 399 -17.21 11.82 18.64
C CYS A 399 -18.38 12.75 18.28
N GLY A 400 -19.35 12.29 17.48
CA GLY A 400 -20.55 13.02 17.09
C GLY A 400 -20.65 13.25 15.59
N ILE A 401 -21.43 14.27 15.22
CA ILE A 401 -21.69 14.66 13.83
C ILE A 401 -20.91 15.93 13.52
N ALA A 402 -20.04 15.89 12.52
CA ALA A 402 -19.31 17.06 12.02
C ALA A 402 -19.05 16.90 10.52
N SER A 403 -18.95 18.02 9.81
CA SER A 403 -18.63 18.00 8.38
C SER A 403 -17.19 17.56 8.12
N VAL A 404 -16.93 17.09 6.90
CA VAL A 404 -15.56 16.79 6.44
C VAL A 404 -14.66 18.03 6.55
N GLU A 405 -15.18 19.21 6.21
CA GLU A 405 -14.47 20.49 6.28
C GLU A 405 -14.06 20.82 7.72
N GLU A 406 -14.98 20.73 8.69
CA GLU A 406 -14.69 20.98 10.11
C GLU A 406 -13.62 19.99 10.62
N ARG A 407 -13.79 18.70 10.35
CA ARG A 407 -12.84 17.65 10.81
C ARG A 407 -11.44 17.83 10.22
N LEU A 408 -11.34 18.17 8.93
CA LEU A 408 -10.05 18.42 8.29
C LEU A 408 -9.43 19.74 8.75
N THR A 409 -10.24 20.77 9.03
CA THR A 409 -9.73 22.03 9.58
C THR A 409 -9.05 21.80 10.92
N ASP A 410 -9.70 21.05 11.81
CA ASP A 410 -9.14 20.70 13.12
C ASP A 410 -7.87 19.85 12.97
N LEU A 411 -7.90 18.82 12.11
CA LEU A 411 -6.72 17.99 11.87
C LEU A 411 -5.55 18.80 11.30
N PHE A 412 -5.78 19.67 10.31
CA PHE A 412 -4.72 20.48 9.70
C PHE A 412 -4.11 21.49 10.68
N ALA A 413 -4.84 21.92 11.71
CA ALA A 413 -4.26 22.74 12.77
C ALA A 413 -3.22 21.93 13.57
N GLU A 414 -3.57 20.71 14.00
CA GLU A 414 -2.65 19.83 14.73
C GLU A 414 -1.45 19.40 13.87
N LEU A 415 -1.65 19.18 12.56
CA LEU A 415 -0.56 18.88 11.63
C LEU A 415 0.39 20.06 11.42
N GLU A 416 -0.12 21.29 11.49
CA GLU A 416 0.69 22.52 11.36
C GLU A 416 1.68 22.62 12.53
N ASP A 417 1.25 22.30 13.75
CA ASP A 417 2.14 22.34 14.93
C ASP A 417 3.31 21.35 14.80
N ILE A 418 3.05 20.15 14.27
CA ILE A 418 4.10 19.16 13.95
C ILE A 418 5.00 19.67 12.82
N ALA A 419 4.42 20.27 11.78
CA ALA A 419 5.17 20.81 10.63
C ALA A 419 6.14 21.92 11.06
N VAL A 420 5.71 22.84 11.93
CA VAL A 420 6.55 23.91 12.50
C VAL A 420 7.76 23.34 13.22
N VAL A 421 7.61 22.24 13.96
CA VAL A 421 8.74 21.58 14.65
C VAL A 421 9.69 20.91 13.67
N LEU A 422 9.17 20.19 12.66
CA LEU A 422 10.00 19.52 11.66
C LEU A 422 10.81 20.52 10.81
N ASP A 423 10.20 21.66 10.49
CA ASP A 423 10.81 22.75 9.74
C ASP A 423 11.64 23.71 10.61
N GLU A 424 11.77 23.44 11.91
CA GLU A 424 12.55 24.31 12.79
C GLU A 424 14.02 24.37 12.33
N ASN A 425 14.50 25.59 12.06
CA ASN A 425 15.81 25.89 11.47
C ASN A 425 16.01 25.40 10.02
N GLU A 426 14.95 24.96 9.33
CA GLU A 426 14.99 24.63 7.91
C GLU A 426 14.51 25.84 7.09
N PRO A 427 15.37 26.50 6.29
CA PRO A 427 15.02 27.75 5.59
C PRO A 427 13.84 27.62 4.62
N GLU A 428 13.65 26.43 4.05
CA GLU A 428 12.60 26.18 3.06
C GLU A 428 11.25 25.85 3.71
N ALA A 429 11.20 25.40 4.97
CA ALA A 429 9.97 24.99 5.63
C ALA A 429 9.07 24.05 4.79
N LEU A 430 9.66 22.95 4.29
CA LEU A 430 9.03 22.08 3.30
C LEU A 430 7.78 21.35 3.81
N TYR A 431 7.66 21.06 5.11
CA TYR A 431 6.45 20.43 5.66
C TYR A 431 5.28 21.41 5.69
N GLN A 432 5.50 22.64 6.16
CA GLN A 432 4.51 23.71 6.14
C GLN A 432 4.09 24.06 4.70
N GLN A 433 5.05 24.13 3.76
CA GLN A 433 4.73 24.31 2.34
C GLN A 433 3.83 23.19 1.81
N SER A 434 4.16 21.93 2.12
CA SER A 434 3.37 20.77 1.67
C SER A 434 1.97 20.77 2.26
N LEU A 435 1.81 21.15 3.53
CA LEU A 435 0.50 21.27 4.16
C LEU A 435 -0.33 22.38 3.49
N ASN A 436 0.30 23.50 3.13
CA ASN A 436 -0.35 24.60 2.41
C ASN A 436 -0.74 24.27 0.96
N VAL A 437 0.00 23.37 0.29
CA VAL A 437 -0.41 22.84 -1.04
C VAL A 437 -1.75 22.10 -0.95
N TRP A 438 -1.96 21.35 0.12
CA TRP A 438 -3.15 20.52 0.30
C TRP A 438 -4.32 21.23 1.01
N ARG A 439 -4.03 22.31 1.76
CA ARG A 439 -5.02 23.08 2.52
C ARG A 439 -6.24 23.54 1.71
N PRO A 440 -6.15 23.96 0.43
CA PRO A 440 -7.31 24.35 -0.36
C PRO A 440 -8.37 23.26 -0.51
N ALA A 441 -7.97 21.98 -0.47
CA ALA A 441 -8.88 20.84 -0.61
C ALA A 441 -9.90 20.75 0.52
N ILE A 442 -9.65 21.37 1.68
CA ILE A 442 -10.57 21.37 2.84
C ILE A 442 -11.89 22.08 2.50
N SER A 443 -11.79 23.29 1.92
CA SER A 443 -12.95 24.13 1.57
C SER A 443 -13.42 23.95 0.12
N ASP A 444 -12.56 23.44 -0.76
CA ASP A 444 -12.87 23.16 -2.16
C ASP A 444 -12.50 21.71 -2.51
N PRO A 445 -13.47 20.76 -2.42
CA PRO A 445 -13.22 19.36 -2.71
C PRO A 445 -12.74 19.07 -4.13
N GLU A 446 -12.87 20.02 -5.07
CA GLU A 446 -12.34 19.86 -6.43
C GLU A 446 -10.81 20.03 -6.50
N GLN A 447 -10.16 20.54 -5.42
CA GLN A 447 -8.70 20.57 -5.29
C GLN A 447 -8.11 19.24 -4.79
N THR A 448 -8.92 18.29 -4.31
CA THR A 448 -8.46 16.92 -4.02
C THR A 448 -7.97 16.23 -5.30
N LEU A 449 -7.15 15.17 -5.18
CA LEU A 449 -6.72 14.41 -6.37
C LEU A 449 -7.91 13.89 -7.18
N SER A 450 -8.96 13.40 -6.53
CA SER A 450 -10.14 12.89 -7.22
C SER A 450 -10.92 13.99 -7.96
N GLY A 451 -11.00 15.19 -7.40
CA GLY A 451 -11.59 16.36 -8.07
C GLY A 451 -10.83 16.73 -9.33
N GLN A 452 -9.50 16.79 -9.24
CA GLN A 452 -8.62 17.03 -10.39
C GLN A 452 -8.75 15.93 -11.45
N VAL A 453 -8.87 14.65 -11.05
CA VAL A 453 -9.07 13.53 -11.99
C VAL A 453 -10.42 13.62 -12.70
N VAL A 454 -11.49 13.99 -12.01
CA VAL A 454 -12.80 14.23 -12.65
C VAL A 454 -12.71 15.37 -13.67
N ALA A 455 -12.04 16.48 -13.33
CA ALA A 455 -11.81 17.58 -14.25
C ALA A 455 -11.01 17.15 -15.49
N MET A 456 -9.93 16.36 -15.29
CA MET A 456 -9.12 15.79 -16.37
C MET A 456 -9.95 14.91 -17.30
N HIS A 457 -10.77 14.01 -16.76
CA HIS A 457 -11.63 13.14 -17.57
C HIS A 457 -12.70 13.91 -18.35
N ARG A 458 -13.34 14.92 -17.74
CA ARG A 458 -14.32 15.78 -18.43
C ARG A 458 -13.68 16.51 -19.61
N LYS A 459 -12.47 17.05 -19.44
CA LYS A 459 -11.72 17.71 -20.51
C LYS A 459 -11.35 16.72 -21.62
N ALA A 460 -10.79 15.57 -21.25
CA ALA A 460 -10.39 14.54 -22.20
C ALA A 460 -11.57 13.99 -23.02
N GLN A 461 -12.75 13.84 -22.39
CA GLN A 461 -13.98 13.44 -23.07
C GLN A 461 -14.42 14.47 -24.12
N ALA A 462 -14.33 15.78 -23.80
CA ALA A 462 -14.65 16.84 -24.75
C ALA A 462 -13.70 16.87 -25.96
N GLU A 463 -12.45 16.48 -25.75
CA GLU A 463 -11.40 16.41 -26.78
C GLU A 463 -11.35 15.07 -27.53
N GLY A 464 -12.11 14.05 -27.08
CA GLY A 464 -12.14 12.72 -27.71
C GLY A 464 -10.85 11.90 -27.52
N VAL A 465 -10.14 12.12 -26.42
CA VAL A 465 -8.82 11.51 -26.11
C VAL A 465 -8.89 10.65 -24.84
N SER A 466 -7.96 9.70 -24.70
CA SER A 466 -7.77 8.94 -23.47
C SER A 466 -6.80 9.66 -22.54
N PRO A 467 -7.23 10.16 -21.36
CA PRO A 467 -6.35 10.93 -20.47
C PRO A 467 -5.21 10.06 -19.93
N GLY A 468 -5.47 8.80 -19.59
CA GLY A 468 -4.42 7.89 -19.14
C GLY A 468 -3.34 7.63 -20.18
N MET A 469 -3.71 7.54 -21.47
CA MET A 469 -2.71 7.41 -22.53
C MET A 469 -1.94 8.69 -22.81
N GLN A 470 -2.56 9.86 -22.63
CA GLN A 470 -1.85 11.13 -22.72
C GLN A 470 -0.77 11.23 -21.63
N LEU A 471 -1.15 10.95 -20.38
CA LEU A 471 -0.22 10.93 -19.24
C LEU A 471 0.87 9.87 -19.42
N ALA A 472 0.52 8.63 -19.81
CA ALA A 472 1.51 7.57 -20.04
C ALA A 472 2.57 7.96 -21.08
N ARG A 473 2.15 8.59 -22.19
CA ARG A 473 3.07 9.07 -23.24
C ARG A 473 3.92 10.24 -22.78
N GLN A 474 3.33 11.17 -22.03
CA GLN A 474 4.04 12.29 -21.43
C GLN A 474 5.13 11.78 -20.49
N TYR A 475 4.77 10.93 -19.52
CA TYR A 475 5.71 10.42 -18.52
C TYR A 475 6.80 9.55 -19.10
N ARG A 476 6.48 8.70 -20.10
CA ARG A 476 7.51 7.99 -20.85
C ARG A 476 8.50 8.96 -21.48
N THR A 477 8.00 10.04 -22.11
CA THR A 477 8.85 11.04 -22.76
C THR A 477 9.72 11.79 -21.75
N GLU A 478 9.17 12.21 -20.62
CA GLU A 478 9.90 12.92 -19.57
C GLU A 478 11.00 12.04 -18.95
N LEU A 479 10.66 10.79 -18.60
CA LEU A 479 11.58 9.88 -17.92
C LEU A 479 12.67 9.35 -18.87
N MET A 480 12.34 9.05 -20.13
CA MET A 480 13.34 8.64 -21.14
C MET A 480 14.30 9.76 -21.55
N ASN A 481 13.92 11.03 -21.35
CA ASN A 481 14.74 12.19 -21.70
C ASN A 481 15.42 12.84 -20.47
N SER A 482 15.44 12.15 -19.32
CA SER A 482 16.17 12.59 -18.13
C SER A 482 17.20 11.56 -17.68
N GLU A 483 18.28 12.03 -17.07
CA GLU A 483 19.35 11.18 -16.55
C GLU A 483 18.97 10.55 -15.21
N LEU A 484 19.66 9.49 -14.82
CA LEU A 484 19.57 8.93 -13.47
C LEU A 484 20.03 9.96 -12.43
N GLU A 485 19.34 10.02 -11.30
CA GLU A 485 19.57 11.02 -10.24
C GLU A 485 20.28 10.47 -9.01
N PHE A 486 20.05 9.19 -8.68
CA PHE A 486 20.49 8.54 -7.45
C PHE A 486 21.31 7.28 -7.70
N TYR A 487 20.84 6.40 -8.59
CA TYR A 487 21.53 5.16 -8.94
C TYR A 487 22.41 5.35 -10.19
N SER A 488 23.33 4.41 -10.42
CA SER A 488 24.11 4.36 -11.66
C SER A 488 23.68 3.20 -12.56
N ALA A 489 24.01 3.28 -13.85
CA ALA A 489 23.76 2.19 -14.79
C ALA A 489 24.51 0.90 -14.40
N GLU A 490 25.73 1.02 -13.83
CA GLU A 490 26.49 -0.12 -13.33
C GLU A 490 25.79 -0.80 -12.15
N GLN A 491 25.17 -0.03 -11.26
CA GLN A 491 24.43 -0.58 -10.13
C GLN A 491 23.22 -1.39 -10.59
N PHE A 492 22.46 -0.89 -11.57
CA PHE A 492 21.37 -1.66 -12.17
C PHE A 492 21.87 -2.93 -12.86
N ALA A 493 22.95 -2.84 -13.64
CA ALA A 493 23.55 -4.01 -14.28
C ALA A 493 24.01 -5.06 -13.25
N GLN A 494 24.54 -4.62 -12.10
CA GLN A 494 24.89 -5.50 -10.99
C GLN A 494 23.64 -6.19 -10.41
N TRP A 495 22.57 -5.46 -10.10
CA TRP A 495 21.33 -6.05 -9.60
C TRP A 495 20.69 -7.04 -10.58
N THR A 496 20.72 -6.73 -11.88
CA THR A 496 20.29 -7.65 -12.94
C THR A 496 21.10 -8.95 -12.88
N GLN A 497 22.43 -8.88 -12.85
CA GLN A 497 23.28 -10.08 -12.79
C GLN A 497 23.11 -10.88 -11.49
N GLU A 498 23.08 -10.20 -10.34
CA GLU A 498 22.96 -10.84 -9.03
C GLU A 498 21.60 -11.52 -8.85
N SER A 499 20.51 -10.88 -9.29
CA SER A 499 19.18 -11.48 -9.21
C SER A 499 19.06 -12.71 -10.09
N LEU A 500 19.57 -12.67 -11.33
CA LEU A 500 19.58 -13.85 -12.22
C LEU A 500 20.41 -14.99 -11.61
N ALA A 501 21.59 -14.70 -11.05
CA ALA A 501 22.42 -15.69 -10.39
C ALA A 501 21.73 -16.28 -9.13
N SER A 502 21.05 -15.44 -8.34
CA SER A 502 20.31 -15.89 -7.15
C SER A 502 19.12 -16.78 -7.53
N LYS A 503 18.35 -16.41 -8.56
CA LYS A 503 17.25 -17.24 -9.09
C LYS A 503 17.77 -18.61 -9.55
N ALA A 504 18.83 -18.64 -10.35
CA ALA A 504 19.43 -19.88 -10.83
C ALA A 504 19.97 -20.76 -9.69
N HIS A 505 20.55 -20.15 -8.65
CA HIS A 505 20.99 -20.87 -7.46
C HIS A 505 19.81 -21.52 -6.71
N MET A 506 18.72 -20.79 -6.52
CA MET A 506 17.51 -21.31 -5.87
C MET A 506 16.88 -22.46 -6.67
N GLU A 507 16.85 -22.37 -7.99
CA GLU A 507 16.37 -23.45 -8.88
C GLU A 507 17.27 -24.68 -8.79
N ALA A 508 18.60 -24.51 -8.82
CA ALA A 508 19.55 -25.62 -8.67
C ALA A 508 19.51 -26.28 -7.28
N ALA A 509 19.17 -25.52 -6.24
CA ALA A 509 19.01 -26.02 -4.87
C ALA A 509 17.64 -26.66 -4.61
N THR A 510 16.70 -26.57 -5.56
CA THR A 510 15.35 -27.12 -5.41
C THR A 510 15.38 -28.65 -5.50
N THR A 511 14.91 -29.32 -4.44
CA THR A 511 14.86 -30.79 -4.35
C THR A 511 13.51 -31.26 -3.84
N GLY A 512 13.14 -32.51 -4.12
CA GLY A 512 11.86 -33.08 -3.70
C GLY A 512 10.66 -32.53 -4.47
N SER A 513 9.45 -32.87 -4.02
CA SER A 513 8.23 -32.37 -4.64
C SER A 513 7.80 -31.03 -4.05
N PHE A 514 7.09 -30.21 -4.83
CA PHE A 514 6.50 -28.96 -4.32
C PHE A 514 5.47 -29.22 -3.20
N GLY A 515 4.77 -30.36 -3.25
CA GLY A 515 3.83 -30.75 -2.19
C GLY A 515 4.50 -30.97 -0.84
N ASP A 516 5.67 -31.65 -0.83
CA ASP A 516 6.45 -31.86 0.40
C ASP A 516 6.97 -30.54 0.96
N PHE A 517 7.50 -29.67 0.09
CA PHE A 517 7.92 -28.32 0.46
C PHE A 517 6.78 -27.52 1.08
N LEU A 518 5.60 -27.54 0.47
CA LEU A 518 4.45 -26.78 0.95
C LEU A 518 3.93 -27.31 2.29
N ALA A 519 3.93 -28.63 2.48
CA ALA A 519 3.57 -29.25 3.75
C ALA A 519 4.56 -28.86 4.86
N GLU A 520 5.85 -28.85 4.57
CA GLU A 520 6.88 -28.39 5.50
C GLU A 520 6.73 -26.89 5.83
N TYR A 521 6.49 -26.05 4.83
CA TYR A 521 6.24 -24.62 5.02
C TYR A 521 5.10 -24.37 6.02
N PHE A 522 3.94 -25.02 5.82
CA PHE A 522 2.81 -24.83 6.73
C PHE A 522 3.02 -25.47 8.11
N ALA A 523 3.75 -26.58 8.19
CA ALA A 523 4.13 -27.14 9.49
C ALA A 523 5.00 -26.14 10.27
N GLN A 524 5.99 -25.51 9.63
CA GLN A 524 6.83 -24.49 10.24
C GLN A 524 6.03 -23.24 10.62
N ALA A 525 5.15 -22.76 9.74
CA ALA A 525 4.32 -21.57 9.97
C ALA A 525 3.34 -21.71 11.17
N GLN A 526 2.97 -22.95 11.51
CA GLN A 526 2.08 -23.22 12.65
C GLN A 526 2.75 -22.98 14.00
N HIS A 527 4.08 -23.09 14.07
CA HIS A 527 4.84 -22.90 15.30
C HIS A 527 5.10 -21.42 15.59
N LYS A 528 4.83 -20.99 16.83
CA LYS A 528 5.26 -19.67 17.33
C LYS A 528 6.79 -19.63 17.39
N LYS A 529 7.40 -18.54 16.93
CA LYS A 529 8.83 -18.29 17.22
C LYS A 529 8.92 -17.60 18.58
N ASN A 530 9.19 -18.36 19.64
CA ASN A 530 9.51 -17.75 20.94
C ASN A 530 10.79 -16.91 20.81
N ALA A 531 10.75 -15.64 21.24
CA ALA A 531 11.97 -14.89 21.57
C ALA A 531 12.68 -15.55 22.79
N PRO A 532 14.01 -15.44 22.92
CA PRO A 532 14.93 -16.56 23.14
C PRO A 532 14.86 -17.24 24.51
N GLU A 533 15.22 -18.53 24.51
CA GLU A 533 15.89 -19.17 25.64
C GLU A 533 17.11 -18.32 26.06
N GLY A 534 17.04 -17.69 27.24
CA GLY A 534 18.21 -17.12 27.92
C GLY A 534 18.13 -15.63 28.23
N ARG A 535 17.61 -15.31 29.42
CA ARG A 535 18.30 -14.48 30.42
C ARG A 535 18.07 -15.06 31.81
#